data_AF-A0A7K0VK93-F1
#
_entry.id   AF-A0A7K0VK93-F1
#
_cell.length_a   1.000
_cell.length_b   1.000
_cell.length_c   1.000
_cell.angle_alpha   90.00
_cell.angle_beta   90.00
_cell.angle_gamma   90.00
#
_symmetry.space_group_name_H-M   'P 1'
#
loop_
_entity.id
_entity.type
_entity.pdbx_description
1 polymer ?
#
loop_
_entity_poly.entity_id
_entity_poly.type
_entity_poly.pdbx_seq_one_letter_code
_entity_poly.pdbx_strand_id
1 'polypeptide(L)'
;MYTCVHSPDGTNGYSRTTRQRRRGRAPSRGWATHRHHRGRTTRRAVGATDQSLCRTLTRRTRRAGIAHRPASYRATQHRLTAEHHPGLGQRSPRSPAARGSRMTLYLDASALVALHLDAPIREHVTTAMNDDADWCTSALTLVEALALIDRVTEEPILRQDLEDYVRLTWDRLAIVPVDQACLDRAARLMRDQPLRLSDALHLAAADRLPRPIRFVTFDAAQIPVALSMDFDVLSS
;
A
#
# COMPACT_ATOMS: atom_id res chain seq x y z
N MET A 1 17.66 9.28 28.24
CA MET A 1 18.33 7.98 28.38
C MET A 1 17.63 7.27 29.53
N TYR A 2 16.59 6.48 29.24
CA TYR A 2 15.80 5.78 30.25
C TYR A 2 16.09 4.29 30.14
N THR A 3 16.75 3.74 31.15
CA THR A 3 16.92 2.30 31.36
C THR A 3 15.96 1.86 32.46
N CYS A 4 15.09 0.93 32.14
CA CYS A 4 14.16 0.31 33.08
C CYS A 4 14.89 -0.67 34.02
N VAL A 5 14.48 -0.62 35.28
CA VAL A 5 14.96 -1.41 36.42
C VAL A 5 13.98 -2.55 36.66
N HIS A 6 14.46 -3.76 36.93
CA HIS A 6 13.78 -4.72 37.82
C HIS A 6 14.80 -5.40 38.75
N SER A 7 14.50 -5.33 40.05
CA SER A 7 15.22 -5.91 41.18
C SER A 7 14.97 -7.41 41.32
N PRO A 8 15.76 -8.08 42.18
CA PRO A 8 15.18 -9.00 43.15
C PRO A 8 15.64 -8.74 44.59
N ASP A 9 14.80 -9.24 45.51
CA ASP A 9 14.81 -9.13 46.96
C ASP A 9 16.03 -9.72 47.68
N GLY A 10 16.30 -9.26 48.91
CA GLY A 10 17.26 -9.92 49.82
C GLY A 10 17.53 -9.18 51.15
N THR A 11 16.85 -9.66 52.20
CA THR A 11 16.80 -9.32 53.64
C THR A 11 18.09 -9.16 54.49
N ASN A 12 17.91 -8.44 55.63
CA ASN A 12 18.66 -8.41 56.92
C ASN A 12 19.99 -7.64 56.97
N GLY A 13 20.37 -6.86 58.01
CA GLY A 13 19.83 -6.56 59.35
C GLY A 13 20.90 -5.79 60.18
N TYR A 14 20.52 -5.25 61.35
CA TYR A 14 21.30 -4.55 62.41
C TYR A 14 21.55 -3.02 62.25
N SER A 15 20.82 -2.18 63.03
CA SER A 15 21.19 -1.59 64.35
C SER A 15 22.25 -0.47 64.25
N ARG A 16 22.14 0.77 64.78
CA ARG A 16 21.57 1.26 66.04
C ARG A 16 21.60 2.81 66.05
N THR A 17 20.54 3.43 66.63
CA THR A 17 20.52 4.64 67.50
C THR A 17 21.18 5.95 67.03
N THR A 18 20.49 7.09 67.00
CA THR A 18 20.08 7.85 68.20
C THR A 18 19.17 9.04 67.85
N ARG A 19 18.24 9.36 68.78
CA ARG A 19 17.65 10.67 69.17
C ARG A 19 17.45 11.73 68.05
N GLN A 20 16.30 12.41 67.95
CA GLN A 20 15.76 13.28 69.00
C GLN A 20 14.42 13.91 68.55
N ARG A 21 13.40 13.80 69.42
CA ARG A 21 12.39 14.83 69.80
C ARG A 21 11.94 15.83 68.71
N ARG A 22 10.68 15.82 68.28
CA ARG A 22 9.45 16.33 68.94
C ARG A 22 8.94 17.58 68.21
N ARG A 23 7.62 17.56 67.97
CA ARG A 23 6.64 18.66 67.99
C ARG A 23 6.50 19.55 66.75
N GLY A 24 5.24 19.77 66.39
CA GLY A 24 4.78 20.87 65.55
C GLY A 24 3.93 20.39 64.38
N ARG A 25 2.69 19.94 64.58
CA ARG A 25 1.48 20.79 64.56
C ARG A 25 1.17 21.31 63.14
N ALA A 26 0.19 20.66 62.49
CA ALA A 26 -0.59 21.23 61.39
C ALA A 26 -1.34 22.50 61.88
N PRO A 27 -1.75 23.45 61.02
CA PRO A 27 -3.00 23.22 60.29
C PRO A 27 -3.15 23.94 58.92
N SER A 28 -3.97 23.32 58.06
CA SER A 28 -5.13 23.85 57.32
C SER A 28 -5.06 25.05 56.35
N ARG A 29 -6.07 25.04 55.46
CA ARG A 29 -6.53 26.03 54.46
C ARG A 29 -5.94 25.74 53.07
N GLY A 30 -6.70 25.15 52.14
CA GLY A 30 -7.87 25.76 51.49
C GLY A 30 -7.34 26.92 50.63
N TRP A 31 -7.56 26.98 49.32
CA TRP A 31 -8.80 27.47 48.72
C TRP A 31 -8.89 27.05 47.25
N ALA A 32 -10.13 27.06 46.76
CA ALA A 32 -10.53 26.66 45.44
C ALA A 32 -10.47 27.80 44.41
N THR A 33 -10.72 27.41 43.15
CA THR A 33 -11.37 28.15 42.04
C THR A 33 -10.55 29.09 41.12
N HIS A 34 -10.59 28.71 39.83
CA HIS A 34 -10.88 29.50 38.61
C HIS A 34 -9.99 30.70 38.22
N ARG A 35 -9.36 30.62 37.02
CA ARG A 35 -9.87 31.24 35.77
C ARG A 35 -8.93 31.08 34.57
N HIS A 36 -9.57 31.20 33.41
CA HIS A 36 -9.13 31.06 32.02
C HIS A 36 -8.04 32.04 31.55
N HIS A 37 -7.23 31.60 30.57
CA HIS A 37 -6.82 32.36 29.37
C HIS A 37 -6.54 31.38 28.22
N ARG A 38 -7.46 31.23 27.26
CA ARG A 38 -7.37 31.73 25.86
C ARG A 38 -5.96 31.87 25.27
N GLY A 39 -5.60 30.91 24.41
CA GLY A 39 -5.34 31.12 22.98
C GLY A 39 -3.93 31.53 22.54
N ARG A 40 -3.24 30.63 21.82
CA ARG A 40 -2.70 30.91 20.48
C ARG A 40 -2.24 29.64 19.78
N THR A 41 -2.90 29.37 18.66
CA THR A 41 -2.59 28.36 17.67
C THR A 41 -1.38 28.78 16.83
N THR A 42 -0.40 27.90 16.67
CA THR A 42 0.54 27.94 15.54
C THR A 42 0.56 26.56 14.89
N ARG A 43 -0.37 26.36 13.94
CA ARG A 43 -0.42 25.19 13.07
C ARG A 43 0.61 25.44 11.97
N ARG A 44 1.80 24.86 12.12
CA ARG A 44 2.88 24.96 11.13
C ARG A 44 2.60 23.95 10.01
N ALA A 45 2.38 24.48 8.81
CA ALA A 45 2.21 23.71 7.58
C ALA A 45 3.55 23.09 7.15
N VAL A 46 3.57 21.77 6.93
CA VAL A 46 4.55 21.09 6.08
C VAL A 46 3.80 20.00 5.33
N GLY A 47 3.39 20.31 4.11
CA GLY A 47 2.65 19.41 3.23
C GLY A 47 2.58 20.03 1.84
N ALA A 48 3.61 19.83 1.03
CA ALA A 48 3.72 20.44 -0.31
C ALA A 48 4.16 19.47 -1.42
N THR A 49 4.36 18.19 -1.15
CA THR A 49 4.82 17.21 -2.17
C THR A 49 3.85 16.07 -2.46
N ASP A 50 2.67 16.03 -1.82
CA ASP A 50 1.68 14.94 -2.00
C ASP A 50 0.58 15.23 -3.04
N GLN A 51 0.63 16.39 -3.71
CA GLN A 51 -0.39 16.82 -4.67
C GLN A 51 -0.17 16.29 -6.11
N SER A 52 0.96 15.63 -6.39
CA SER A 52 1.31 15.22 -7.75
C SER A 52 0.45 14.04 -8.25
N LEU A 53 0.24 13.03 -7.40
CA LEU A 53 -0.60 11.86 -7.69
C LEU A 53 -2.06 12.25 -7.98
N CYS A 54 -2.65 13.10 -7.12
CA CYS A 54 -3.99 13.62 -7.37
C CYS A 54 -4.04 14.45 -8.66
N ARG A 55 -3.04 15.30 -8.97
CA ARG A 55 -3.10 16.16 -10.16
C ARG A 55 -3.03 15.40 -11.48
N THR A 56 -2.28 14.30 -11.55
CA THR A 56 -2.17 13.49 -12.78
C THR A 56 -3.42 12.65 -13.02
N LEU A 57 -4.03 12.09 -11.97
CA LEU A 57 -5.26 11.31 -12.08
C LEU A 57 -6.54 12.18 -12.19
N THR A 58 -6.55 13.38 -11.59
CA THR A 58 -7.74 14.28 -11.61
C THR A 58 -7.77 15.26 -12.78
N ARG A 59 -6.64 15.55 -13.48
CA ARG A 59 -6.68 16.47 -14.64
C ARG A 59 -7.33 15.87 -15.88
N ARG A 60 -7.40 14.54 -16.01
CA ARG A 60 -7.96 13.89 -17.21
C ARG A 60 -9.44 13.52 -17.10
N THR A 61 -10.01 13.42 -15.90
CA THR A 61 -11.39 12.97 -15.70
C THR A 61 -12.45 14.08 -15.72
N ARG A 62 -12.05 15.37 -15.85
CA ARG A 62 -13.00 16.51 -15.87
C ARG A 62 -13.59 16.88 -17.24
N ARG A 63 -13.40 16.08 -18.29
CA ARG A 63 -13.93 16.41 -19.63
C ARG A 63 -14.74 15.32 -20.35
N ALA A 64 -15.15 14.27 -19.65
CA ALA A 64 -16.10 13.30 -20.19
C ALA A 64 -17.35 13.27 -19.30
N GLY A 65 -18.31 14.13 -19.60
CA GLY A 65 -19.67 13.94 -19.12
C GLY A 65 -20.25 12.71 -19.81
N ILE A 66 -20.58 11.67 -19.05
CA ILE A 66 -21.28 10.50 -19.58
C ILE A 66 -22.40 10.14 -18.61
N ALA A 67 -23.60 10.14 -19.17
CA ALA A 67 -24.86 9.84 -18.54
C ALA A 67 -24.90 8.39 -18.03
N HIS A 68 -25.33 8.20 -16.78
CA HIS A 68 -25.71 6.91 -16.25
C HIS A 68 -26.94 6.38 -17.00
N ARG A 69 -26.79 5.21 -17.63
CA ARG A 69 -27.89 4.39 -18.13
C ARG A 69 -27.77 3.00 -17.52
N PRO A 70 -28.73 2.53 -16.70
CA PRO A 70 -28.63 1.21 -16.10
C PRO A 70 -28.99 0.14 -17.13
N ALA A 71 -28.12 -0.87 -17.27
CA ALA A 71 -28.38 -2.07 -18.07
C ALA A 71 -29.18 -3.07 -17.23
N SER A 72 -30.38 -3.40 -17.70
CA SER A 72 -31.25 -4.42 -17.15
C SER A 72 -30.73 -5.82 -17.50
N TYR A 73 -30.47 -6.64 -16.47
CA TYR A 73 -30.27 -8.07 -16.60
C TYR A 73 -31.59 -8.74 -16.97
N ARG A 74 -31.68 -9.33 -18.16
CA ARG A 74 -32.80 -10.19 -18.57
C ARG A 74 -32.27 -11.58 -18.88
N ALA A 75 -32.63 -12.51 -18.00
CA ALA A 75 -32.45 -13.94 -18.19
C ALA A 75 -33.25 -14.42 -19.41
N THR A 76 -32.66 -15.32 -20.20
CA THR A 76 -33.44 -16.18 -21.11
C THR A 76 -32.73 -17.53 -21.22
N GLN A 77 -33.35 -18.55 -20.61
CA GLN A 77 -33.09 -19.96 -20.85
C GLN A 77 -33.78 -20.37 -22.15
N HIS A 78 -33.10 -21.17 -22.98
CA HIS A 78 -33.60 -22.17 -23.94
C HIS A 78 -32.40 -22.54 -24.83
N ARG A 79 -32.18 -23.74 -25.36
CA ARG A 79 -32.75 -25.08 -25.25
C ARG A 79 -31.75 -25.96 -26.01
N LEU A 80 -31.56 -27.18 -25.52
CA LEU A 80 -30.76 -28.25 -26.11
C LEU A 80 -31.08 -28.50 -27.59
N THR A 81 -30.06 -28.70 -28.41
CA THR A 81 -30.00 -29.81 -29.39
C THR A 81 -28.55 -30.28 -29.51
N ALA A 82 -28.39 -31.59 -29.37
CA ALA A 82 -27.16 -32.33 -29.61
C ALA A 82 -27.18 -32.80 -31.07
N GLU A 83 -26.05 -32.76 -31.77
CA GLU A 83 -25.69 -33.78 -32.76
C GLU A 83 -24.16 -33.94 -32.86
N HIS A 84 -23.82 -35.17 -33.21
CA HIS A 84 -22.55 -35.88 -33.13
C HIS A 84 -21.87 -35.86 -34.51
N HIS A 85 -20.56 -35.63 -34.63
CA HIS A 85 -19.63 -36.59 -35.26
C HIS A 85 -18.17 -36.10 -35.38
N PRO A 86 -17.22 -37.06 -35.45
CA PRO A 86 -15.82 -36.87 -35.09
C PRO A 86 -14.92 -36.62 -36.31
N GLY A 87 -13.92 -35.75 -36.15
CA GLY A 87 -12.84 -35.56 -37.11
C GLY A 87 -11.50 -35.63 -36.40
N LEU A 88 -10.80 -36.76 -36.56
CA LEU A 88 -9.40 -36.95 -36.15
C LEU A 88 -8.50 -36.05 -37.01
N GLY A 89 -8.34 -34.80 -36.58
CA GLY A 89 -7.36 -33.85 -37.09
C GLY A 89 -6.11 -33.89 -36.23
N GLN A 90 -5.02 -34.30 -36.85
CA GLN A 90 -3.67 -34.47 -36.31
C GLN A 90 -3.26 -33.33 -35.36
N ARG A 91 -2.95 -33.66 -34.11
CA ARG A 91 -2.23 -32.75 -33.21
C ARG A 91 -0.78 -32.67 -33.66
N SER A 92 -0.47 -31.64 -34.43
CA SER A 92 0.91 -31.19 -34.60
C SER A 92 1.52 -30.97 -33.20
N PRO A 93 2.72 -31.49 -32.91
CA PRO A 93 3.42 -31.13 -31.70
C PRO A 93 3.66 -29.62 -31.75
N ARG A 94 3.05 -28.89 -30.80
CA ARG A 94 3.38 -27.48 -30.58
C ARG A 94 4.88 -27.39 -30.39
N SER A 95 5.58 -26.80 -31.37
CA SER A 95 6.96 -26.35 -31.17
C SER A 95 7.03 -25.59 -29.85
N PRO A 96 8.10 -25.76 -29.06
CA PRO A 96 8.32 -24.91 -27.90
C PRO A 96 8.59 -23.51 -28.47
N ALA A 97 7.51 -22.72 -28.60
CA ALA A 97 7.61 -21.30 -28.82
C ALA A 97 8.62 -20.79 -27.79
N ALA A 98 9.67 -20.16 -28.30
CA ALA A 98 10.67 -19.49 -27.49
C ALA A 98 9.92 -18.78 -26.36
N ARG A 99 10.10 -19.26 -25.12
CA ARG A 99 9.61 -18.54 -23.95
C ARG A 99 10.34 -17.20 -24.02
N GLY A 100 9.70 -16.18 -24.58
CA GLY A 100 10.04 -14.80 -24.29
C GLY A 100 10.25 -14.74 -22.79
N SER A 101 11.35 -14.13 -22.34
CA SER A 101 11.75 -14.18 -20.94
C SER A 101 10.52 -13.86 -20.09
N ARG A 102 10.01 -14.83 -19.33
CA ARG A 102 8.88 -14.58 -18.44
C ARG A 102 9.32 -13.50 -17.47
N MET A 103 8.72 -12.32 -17.58
CA MET A 103 9.01 -11.22 -16.67
C MET A 103 8.09 -11.35 -15.45
N THR A 104 8.62 -10.98 -14.29
CA THR A 104 7.80 -10.86 -13.09
C THR A 104 7.21 -9.46 -13.07
N LEU A 105 5.88 -9.35 -13.00
CA LEU A 105 5.20 -8.07 -12.90
C LEU A 105 5.06 -7.70 -11.42
N TYR A 106 5.61 -6.56 -11.02
CA TYR A 106 5.42 -6.00 -9.69
C TYR A 106 4.45 -4.83 -9.75
N LEU A 107 3.36 -4.89 -9.00
CA LEU A 107 2.37 -3.81 -8.88
C LEU A 107 2.58 -3.07 -7.56
N ASP A 108 2.76 -1.74 -7.59
CA ASP A 108 2.63 -0.92 -6.39
C ASP A 108 1.16 -0.62 -6.05
N ALA A 109 0.91 0.12 -4.96
CA ALA A 109 -0.46 0.45 -4.55
C ALA A 109 -1.19 1.33 -5.57
N SER A 110 -0.47 2.24 -6.22
CA SER A 110 -1.06 3.14 -7.22
C SER A 110 -1.48 2.38 -8.49
N ALA A 111 -0.71 1.38 -8.90
CA ALA A 111 -1.01 0.51 -10.02
C ALA A 111 -2.21 -0.40 -9.74
N LEU A 112 -2.27 -0.97 -8.52
CA LEU A 112 -3.39 -1.81 -8.10
C LEU A 112 -4.72 -1.04 -8.09
N VAL A 113 -4.73 0.20 -7.59
CA VAL A 113 -5.93 1.04 -7.63
C VAL A 113 -6.27 1.44 -9.07
N ALA A 114 -5.28 1.84 -9.86
CA ALA A 114 -5.48 2.26 -11.25
C ALA A 114 -6.09 1.17 -12.15
N LEU A 115 -5.83 -0.11 -11.87
CA LEU A 115 -6.46 -1.25 -12.55
C LEU A 115 -8.00 -1.22 -12.48
N HIS A 116 -8.56 -0.59 -11.45
CA HIS A 116 -9.99 -0.54 -11.18
C HIS A 116 -10.62 0.83 -11.46
N LEU A 117 -9.84 1.79 -11.96
CA LEU A 117 -10.35 3.07 -12.40
C LEU A 117 -10.66 3.04 -13.90
N ASP A 118 -11.76 3.68 -14.30
CA ASP A 118 -12.09 3.89 -15.71
C ASP A 118 -11.23 5.02 -16.30
N ALA A 119 -9.96 4.69 -16.55
CA ALA A 119 -8.96 5.58 -17.10
C ALA A 119 -8.09 4.83 -18.14
N PRO A 120 -7.52 5.50 -19.16
CA PRO A 120 -6.67 4.86 -20.17
C PRO A 120 -5.52 4.05 -19.58
N ILE A 121 -5.05 4.47 -18.41
CA ILE A 121 -3.98 3.82 -17.66
C ILE A 121 -4.30 2.37 -17.28
N ARG A 122 -5.60 2.04 -17.11
CA ARG A 122 -6.08 0.68 -16.84
C ARG A 122 -5.73 -0.27 -17.98
N GLU A 123 -5.81 0.18 -19.23
CA GLU A 123 -5.50 -0.65 -20.40
C GLU A 123 -4.03 -1.07 -20.39
N HIS A 124 -3.13 -0.18 -19.99
CA HIS A 124 -1.70 -0.48 -19.90
C HIS A 124 -1.40 -1.49 -18.79
N VAL A 125 -1.99 -1.33 -17.59
CA VAL A 125 -1.83 -2.30 -16.50
C VAL A 125 -2.41 -3.66 -16.89
N THR A 126 -3.62 -3.68 -17.48
CA THR A 126 -4.29 -4.92 -17.90
C THR A 126 -3.50 -5.65 -18.99
N THR A 127 -2.92 -4.92 -19.94
CA THR A 127 -2.06 -5.50 -20.98
C THR A 127 -0.82 -6.12 -20.37
N ALA A 128 -0.13 -5.41 -19.48
CA ALA A 128 1.04 -5.95 -18.79
C ALA A 128 0.71 -7.20 -17.96
N MET A 129 -0.43 -7.21 -17.26
CA MET A 129 -0.91 -8.39 -16.55
C MET A 129 -1.21 -9.57 -17.50
N ASN A 130 -1.74 -9.33 -18.70
CA ASN A 130 -1.99 -10.41 -19.66
C ASN A 130 -0.71 -10.98 -20.29
N ASP A 131 0.33 -10.15 -20.45
CA ASP A 131 1.60 -10.55 -21.04
C ASP A 131 2.48 -11.34 -20.06
N ASP A 132 2.44 -10.98 -18.78
CA ASP A 132 3.31 -11.53 -17.73
C ASP A 132 2.55 -12.55 -16.86
N ALA A 133 3.16 -13.72 -16.61
CA ALA A 133 2.48 -14.84 -15.94
C ALA A 133 2.51 -14.75 -14.40
N ASP A 134 3.46 -14.01 -13.83
CA ASP A 134 3.71 -13.94 -12.39
C ASP A 134 3.50 -12.51 -11.89
N TRP A 135 2.41 -12.27 -11.15
CA TRP A 135 2.07 -10.97 -10.59
C TRP A 135 2.37 -10.93 -9.10
N CYS A 136 3.19 -9.97 -8.70
CA CYS A 136 3.68 -9.81 -7.35
C CYS A 136 3.37 -8.42 -6.81
N THR A 137 3.28 -8.30 -5.49
CA THR A 137 3.18 -7.00 -4.82
C THR A 137 3.72 -7.09 -3.39
N SER A 138 3.90 -5.96 -2.70
CA SER A 138 4.28 -5.93 -1.27
C SER A 138 3.11 -6.30 -0.37
N ALA A 139 3.41 -6.87 0.81
CA ALA A 139 2.43 -7.02 1.90
C ALA A 139 1.81 -5.66 2.34
N LEU A 140 2.50 -4.54 2.07
CA LEU A 140 2.03 -3.19 2.39
C LEU A 140 0.93 -2.69 1.44
N THR A 141 0.91 -3.19 0.19
CA THR A 141 0.13 -2.63 -0.91
C THR A 141 -1.36 -2.54 -0.61
N LEU A 142 -1.95 -3.56 0.05
CA LEU A 142 -3.39 -3.54 0.35
C LEU A 142 -3.73 -2.36 1.27
N VAL A 143 -2.99 -2.16 2.35
CA VAL A 143 -3.24 -1.04 3.29
C VAL A 143 -3.10 0.30 2.58
N GLU A 144 -2.12 0.43 1.69
CA GLU A 144 -1.90 1.67 0.94
C GLU A 144 -2.94 1.90 -0.15
N ALA A 145 -3.38 0.86 -0.84
CA ALA A 145 -4.45 0.93 -1.83
C ALA A 145 -5.75 1.39 -1.17
N LEU A 146 -6.11 0.83 -0.02
CA LEU A 146 -7.28 1.24 0.76
C LEU A 146 -7.20 2.73 1.18
N ALA A 147 -6.05 3.16 1.67
CA ALA A 147 -5.82 4.57 2.02
C ALA A 147 -5.81 5.50 0.79
N LEU A 148 -5.43 4.99 -0.38
CA LEU A 148 -5.41 5.73 -1.63
C LEU A 148 -6.82 5.89 -2.22
N ILE A 149 -7.70 4.88 -2.10
CA ILE A 149 -9.10 4.96 -2.58
C ILE A 149 -9.82 6.17 -1.99
N ASP A 150 -9.61 6.46 -0.70
CA ASP A 150 -10.17 7.64 -0.01
C ASP A 150 -9.73 8.98 -0.61
N ARG A 151 -8.62 9.00 -1.36
CA ARG A 151 -8.12 10.18 -2.07
C ARG A 151 -8.63 10.28 -3.51
N VAL A 152 -9.15 9.17 -4.05
CA VAL A 152 -9.64 9.07 -5.43
C VAL A 152 -11.13 9.37 -5.51
N THR A 153 -11.90 8.94 -4.52
CA THR A 153 -13.36 9.17 -4.50
C THR A 153 -13.89 9.49 -3.11
N GLU A 154 -14.84 10.41 -3.05
CA GLU A 154 -15.64 10.70 -1.85
C GLU A 154 -16.99 9.97 -1.86
N GLU A 155 -17.40 9.41 -3.00
CA GLU A 155 -18.69 8.73 -3.16
C GLU A 155 -18.66 7.36 -2.45
N PRO A 156 -19.52 7.13 -1.44
CA PRO A 156 -19.44 5.92 -0.61
C PRO A 156 -19.61 4.61 -1.38
N ILE A 157 -20.49 4.60 -2.40
CA ILE A 157 -20.75 3.40 -3.21
C ILE A 157 -19.51 3.07 -4.06
N LEU A 158 -18.97 4.07 -4.77
CA LEU A 158 -17.74 3.87 -5.56
C LEU A 158 -16.53 3.50 -4.69
N ARG A 159 -16.42 4.06 -3.48
CA ARG A 159 -15.39 3.66 -2.51
C ARG A 159 -15.50 2.17 -2.19
N GLN A 160 -16.69 1.70 -1.84
CA GLN A 160 -16.92 0.31 -1.49
C GLN A 160 -16.64 -0.62 -2.68
N ASP A 161 -17.12 -0.27 -3.87
CA ASP A 161 -16.87 -1.05 -5.09
C ASP A 161 -15.37 -1.15 -5.38
N LEU A 162 -14.62 -0.04 -5.30
CA LEU A 162 -13.16 -0.06 -5.47
C LEU A 162 -12.47 -0.92 -4.41
N GLU A 163 -12.94 -0.87 -3.16
CA GLU A 163 -12.41 -1.69 -2.08
C GLU A 163 -12.57 -3.19 -2.38
N ASP A 164 -13.77 -3.58 -2.80
CA ASP A 164 -14.10 -4.95 -3.17
C ASP A 164 -13.27 -5.42 -4.37
N TYR A 165 -13.13 -4.60 -5.41
CA TYR A 165 -12.30 -4.93 -6.57
C TYR A 165 -10.82 -5.08 -6.23
N VAL A 166 -10.26 -4.17 -5.43
CA VAL A 166 -8.85 -4.26 -4.99
C VAL A 166 -8.63 -5.55 -4.19
N ARG A 167 -9.54 -5.92 -3.29
CA ARG A 167 -9.45 -7.17 -2.52
C ARG A 167 -9.57 -8.41 -3.41
N LEU A 168 -10.46 -8.40 -4.38
CA LEU A 168 -10.57 -9.49 -5.36
C LEU A 168 -9.28 -9.66 -6.18
N THR A 169 -8.64 -8.57 -6.60
CA THR A 169 -7.36 -8.64 -7.31
C THR A 169 -6.24 -9.12 -6.39
N TRP A 170 -6.20 -8.62 -5.15
CA TRP A 170 -5.23 -9.01 -4.14
C TRP A 170 -5.15 -10.53 -3.94
N ASP A 171 -6.29 -11.22 -3.92
CA ASP A 171 -6.36 -12.69 -3.79
C ASP A 171 -5.64 -13.47 -4.92
N ARG A 172 -5.28 -12.79 -6.02
CA ARG A 172 -4.57 -13.37 -7.16
C ARG A 172 -3.09 -12.99 -7.21
N LEU A 173 -2.62 -12.09 -6.35
CA LEU A 173 -1.24 -11.61 -6.35
C LEU A 173 -0.37 -12.43 -5.41
N ALA A 174 0.85 -12.74 -5.85
CA ALA A 174 1.88 -13.24 -4.95
C ALA A 174 2.37 -12.11 -4.04
N ILE A 175 2.28 -12.33 -2.72
CA ILE A 175 2.62 -11.31 -1.74
C ILE A 175 4.06 -11.45 -1.27
N VAL A 176 4.87 -10.42 -1.51
CA VAL A 176 6.23 -10.31 -0.98
C VAL A 176 6.17 -9.79 0.46
N PRO A 177 6.70 -10.54 1.45
CA PRO A 177 6.63 -10.13 2.85
C PRO A 177 7.50 -8.91 3.16
N VAL A 178 7.03 -8.08 4.08
CA VAL A 178 7.82 -7.00 4.69
C VAL A 178 8.45 -7.54 5.98
N ASP A 179 9.53 -8.29 5.81
CA ASP A 179 10.36 -8.81 6.91
C ASP A 179 11.59 -7.92 7.17
N GLN A 180 12.44 -8.30 8.13
CA GLN A 180 13.62 -7.53 8.49
C GLN A 180 14.58 -7.29 7.30
N ALA A 181 14.76 -8.27 6.42
CA ALA A 181 15.63 -8.10 5.25
C ALA A 181 15.07 -7.07 4.26
N CYS A 182 13.74 -7.03 4.10
CA CYS A 182 13.05 -5.99 3.35
C CYS A 182 13.27 -4.60 3.99
N LEU A 183 13.08 -4.50 5.31
CA LEU A 183 13.29 -3.27 6.06
C LEU A 183 14.74 -2.75 5.94
N ASP A 184 15.73 -3.63 6.07
CA ASP A 184 17.15 -3.27 5.94
C ASP A 184 17.52 -2.81 4.53
N ARG A 185 16.89 -3.41 3.50
CA ARG A 185 17.04 -2.95 2.11
C ARG A 185 16.38 -1.59 1.90
N ALA A 186 15.16 -1.37 2.39
CA ALA A 186 14.49 -0.07 2.31
C ALA A 186 15.28 1.02 3.04
N ALA A 187 15.81 0.74 4.23
CA ALA A 187 16.62 1.67 5.01
C ALA A 187 17.92 2.06 4.27
N ARG A 188 18.53 1.14 3.51
CA ARG A 188 19.66 1.47 2.62
C ARG A 188 19.22 2.40 1.48
N LEU A 189 18.17 2.03 0.75
CA LEU A 189 17.63 2.85 -0.34
C LEU A 189 17.32 4.29 0.11
N MET A 190 16.72 4.47 1.28
CA MET A 190 16.38 5.81 1.82
C MET A 190 17.60 6.65 2.24
N ARG A 191 18.76 6.03 2.50
CA ARG A 191 20.00 6.78 2.77
C ARG A 191 20.65 7.26 1.48
N ASP A 192 20.49 6.49 0.42
CA ASP A 192 21.12 6.75 -0.86
C ASP A 192 20.23 7.59 -1.79
N GLN A 193 18.91 7.60 -1.55
CA GLN A 193 17.89 8.20 -2.40
C GLN A 193 16.83 8.95 -1.57
N PRO A 194 16.23 10.04 -2.10
CA PRO A 194 15.21 10.83 -1.40
C PRO A 194 13.82 10.16 -1.44
N LEU A 195 13.72 8.93 -0.92
CA LEU A 195 12.49 8.14 -0.91
C LEU A 195 11.70 8.30 0.40
N ARG A 196 10.36 8.21 0.31
CA ARG A 196 9.54 7.95 1.49
C ARG A 196 9.67 6.49 1.91
N LEU A 197 9.31 6.19 3.15
CA LEU A 197 9.38 4.82 3.67
C LEU A 197 8.60 3.83 2.81
N SER A 198 7.36 4.16 2.45
CA SER A 198 6.51 3.33 1.59
C SER A 198 7.18 3.02 0.24
N ASP A 199 7.64 4.06 -0.47
CA ASP A 199 8.32 3.92 -1.75
C ASP A 199 9.53 2.98 -1.66
N ALA A 200 10.34 3.17 -0.62
CA ALA A 200 11.50 2.33 -0.37
C ALA A 200 11.13 0.88 -0.05
N LEU A 201 10.00 0.64 0.63
CA LEU A 201 9.51 -0.71 0.92
C LEU A 201 9.00 -1.41 -0.34
N HIS A 202 8.30 -0.69 -1.23
CA HIS A 202 7.88 -1.24 -2.52
C HIS A 202 9.09 -1.64 -3.38
N LEU A 203 10.06 -0.74 -3.53
CA LEU A 203 11.28 -0.99 -4.28
C LEU A 203 12.11 -2.13 -3.65
N ALA A 204 12.24 -2.16 -2.33
CA ALA A 204 12.92 -3.23 -1.61
C ALA A 204 12.23 -4.59 -1.75
N ALA A 205 10.89 -4.61 -1.76
CA ALA A 205 10.12 -5.82 -1.99
C ALA A 205 10.30 -6.33 -3.44
N ALA A 206 10.22 -5.43 -4.43
CA ALA A 206 10.44 -5.78 -5.82
C ALA A 206 11.85 -6.35 -6.05
N ASP A 207 12.88 -5.77 -5.44
CA ASP A 207 14.28 -6.19 -5.60
C ASP A 207 14.58 -7.62 -5.12
N ARG A 208 13.66 -8.24 -4.37
CA ARG A 208 13.76 -9.63 -3.93
C ARG A 208 13.28 -10.63 -4.98
N LEU A 209 12.62 -10.16 -6.03
CA LEU A 209 12.05 -11.02 -7.05
C LEU A 209 13.11 -11.44 -8.08
N PRO A 210 12.94 -12.62 -8.70
CA PRO A 210 13.79 -13.02 -9.81
C PRO A 210 13.70 -12.00 -10.96
N ARG A 211 14.87 -11.62 -11.51
CA ARG A 211 14.93 -10.77 -12.71
C ARG A 211 14.58 -11.59 -13.96
N PRO A 212 14.01 -10.99 -15.02
CA PRO A 212 13.67 -9.57 -15.15
C PRO A 212 12.36 -9.18 -14.43
N ILE A 213 12.30 -7.92 -13.96
CA ILE A 213 11.12 -7.36 -13.28
C ILE A 213 10.57 -6.20 -14.09
N ARG A 214 9.25 -6.22 -14.32
CA ARG A 214 8.48 -5.07 -14.76
C ARG A 214 7.79 -4.44 -13.56
N PHE A 215 8.23 -3.26 -13.16
CA PHE A 215 7.72 -2.50 -12.03
C PHE A 215 6.65 -1.50 -12.52
N VAL A 216 5.40 -1.72 -12.13
CA VAL A 216 4.27 -0.85 -12.49
C VAL A 216 4.00 0.11 -11.33
N THR A 217 4.15 1.40 -11.60
CA THR A 217 3.89 2.47 -10.63
C THR A 217 3.40 3.72 -11.32
N PHE A 218 2.48 4.42 -10.68
CA PHE A 218 2.04 5.75 -11.08
C PHE A 218 2.49 6.82 -10.07
N ASP A 219 3.34 6.45 -9.11
CA ASP A 219 4.08 7.40 -8.29
C ASP A 219 5.40 7.79 -8.95
N ALA A 220 5.47 9.04 -9.38
CA ALA A 220 6.65 9.62 -10.00
C ALA A 220 7.90 9.59 -9.09
N ALA A 221 7.73 9.50 -7.77
CA ALA A 221 8.85 9.40 -6.83
C ALA A 221 9.61 8.07 -6.95
N GLN A 222 8.93 6.99 -7.37
CA GLN A 222 9.53 5.66 -7.47
C GLN A 222 10.29 5.45 -8.79
N ILE A 223 9.87 6.10 -9.88
CA ILE A 223 10.37 5.87 -11.24
C ILE A 223 11.91 5.98 -11.35
N PRO A 224 12.57 7.07 -10.90
CA PRO A 224 14.01 7.21 -11.11
C PRO A 224 14.82 6.14 -10.37
N VAL A 225 14.34 5.69 -9.21
CA VAL A 225 15.03 4.67 -8.42
C VAL A 225 14.75 3.28 -8.97
N ALA A 226 13.52 2.99 -9.42
CA ALA A 226 13.20 1.74 -10.10
C ALA A 226 14.09 1.52 -11.34
N LEU A 227 14.28 2.55 -12.16
CA LEU A 227 15.16 2.51 -13.32
C LEU A 227 16.63 2.29 -12.93
N SER A 228 17.12 2.93 -11.86
CA SER A 228 18.51 2.73 -11.40
C SER A 228 18.75 1.37 -10.77
N MET A 229 17.68 0.64 -10.43
CA MET A 229 17.71 -0.75 -9.98
C MET A 229 17.54 -1.75 -11.13
N ASP A 230 17.65 -1.31 -12.40
CA ASP A 230 17.47 -2.12 -13.61
C ASP A 230 16.08 -2.80 -13.70
N PHE A 231 15.03 -2.14 -13.22
CA PHE A 231 13.65 -2.56 -13.49
C PHE A 231 13.18 -2.01 -14.84
N ASP A 232 12.39 -2.80 -15.57
CA ASP A 232 11.52 -2.27 -16.64
C ASP A 232 10.36 -1.52 -15.98
N VAL A 233 10.09 -0.26 -16.32
CA VAL A 233 9.10 0.56 -15.60
C VAL A 233 7.91 0.89 -16.48
N LEU A 234 6.71 0.56 -16.02
CA LEU A 234 5.44 0.96 -16.63
C LEU A 234 4.80 2.06 -15.78
N SER A 235 4.70 3.28 -16.31
CA SER A 235 4.27 4.45 -15.52
C SER A 235 3.34 5.44 -16.22
N SER A 236 2.80 5.10 -17.39
CA SER A 236 1.91 5.95 -18.19
C SER A 236 0.89 5.12 -18.90
#